data_AF-A0A259CW98-F1
#
_entry.id   AF-A0A259CW98-F1
#
_cell.length_a   1.000
_cell.length_b   1.000
_cell.length_c   1.000
_cell.angle_alpha   90.00
_cell.angle_beta   90.00
_cell.angle_gamma   90.00
#
_symmetry.space_group_name_H-M   'P 1'
#
loop_
_entity.id
_entity.type
_entity.pdbx_description
1 polymer ?
#
loop_
_entity_poly.entity_id
_entity_poly.type
_entity_poly.pdbx_seq_one_letter_code
_entity_poly.pdbx_strand_id
1 'polypeptide(L)'
;MPDDSVMRLVYLALLFAALAGWAVVELRKGLGRSFKMVAAWALIFLGVMAVYGLWGDITRGMKPSQQVGAGAVTLPRADDGHYYAQLSIGGKEVTFMVDTGASDLVLTPQDAQRVGIDPATLMYMGQASTANGIVRTAHLALQDVAFGPFHDASVAA
;
A
#
# COMPACT_ATOMS: atom_id res chain seq x y z
N MET A 1 -0.53 -0.92 -13.41
CA MET A 1 0.25 0.17 -12.79
C MET A 1 0.45 1.22 -13.88
N PRO A 2 -0.14 2.42 -13.83
CA PRO A 2 0.33 3.50 -14.70
C PRO A 2 1.78 3.76 -14.32
N ASP A 3 2.67 3.66 -15.30
CA ASP A 3 4.10 3.95 -15.16
C ASP A 3 4.31 5.35 -14.55
N ASP A 4 5.27 5.54 -13.64
CA ASP A 4 5.61 6.84 -13.03
C ASP A 4 5.80 7.94 -14.09
N SER A 5 6.23 7.50 -15.27
CA SER A 5 6.36 8.28 -16.49
C SER A 5 5.03 8.94 -16.91
N VAL A 6 3.91 8.23 -16.80
CA VAL A 6 2.55 8.71 -17.15
C VAL A 6 2.10 9.77 -16.15
N MET A 7 2.30 9.54 -14.85
CA MET A 7 1.92 10.50 -13.81
C MET A 7 2.75 11.79 -13.91
N ARG A 8 4.05 11.68 -14.21
CA ARG A 8 4.91 12.83 -14.51
C ARG A 8 4.44 13.58 -15.76
N LEU A 9 3.99 12.88 -16.80
CA LEU A 9 3.48 13.47 -18.03
C LEU A 9 2.18 14.25 -17.79
N VAL A 10 1.28 13.70 -16.97
CA VAL A 10 0.03 14.38 -16.57
C VAL A 10 0.35 15.64 -15.76
N TYR A 11 1.28 15.56 -14.80
CA TYR A 11 1.72 16.73 -14.04
C TYR A 11 2.32 17.82 -14.94
N LEU A 12 3.21 17.44 -15.87
CA LEU A 12 3.82 18.38 -16.81
C LEU A 12 2.79 18.98 -17.77
N ALA A 13 1.78 18.22 -18.21
CA ALA A 13 0.72 18.71 -19.05
C ALA A 13 -0.17 19.75 -18.34
N LEU A 14 -0.50 19.51 -17.06
CA LEU A 14 -1.25 20.46 -16.24
C LEU A 14 -0.44 21.74 -15.99
N LEU A 15 0.85 21.60 -15.67
CA LEU A 15 1.75 22.75 -15.50
C LEU A 15 1.88 23.56 -16.79
N PHE A 16 2.05 22.89 -17.93
CA PHE A 16 2.13 23.53 -19.23
C PHE A 16 0.83 24.25 -19.59
N ALA A 17 -0.33 23.63 -19.35
CA ALA A 17 -1.62 24.27 -19.57
C ALA A 17 -1.81 25.52 -18.69
N ALA A 18 -1.37 25.47 -17.43
CA ALA A 18 -1.39 26.63 -16.53
C ALA A 18 -0.48 27.76 -17.02
N LEU A 19 0.76 27.45 -17.41
CA LEU A 19 1.73 28.41 -17.94
C LEU A 19 1.29 29.01 -19.28
N ALA A 20 0.76 28.17 -20.18
CA ALA A 20 0.23 28.60 -21.47
C ALA A 20 -1.02 29.48 -21.30
N GLY A 21 -1.93 29.10 -20.38
CA GLY A 21 -3.09 29.91 -20.03
C GLY A 21 -2.71 31.28 -19.49
N TRP A 22 -1.73 31.32 -18.57
CA TRP A 22 -1.18 32.57 -18.04
C TRP A 22 -0.53 33.42 -19.13
N ALA A 23 0.32 32.83 -19.97
CA ALA A 23 0.98 33.53 -21.07
C ALA A 23 -0.02 34.10 -22.08
N VAL A 24 -1.08 33.37 -22.44
CA VAL A 24 -2.13 33.84 -23.35
C VAL A 24 -2.91 35.02 -22.74
N VAL A 25 -3.19 34.99 -21.44
CA VAL A 25 -3.85 36.11 -20.75
C VAL A 25 -2.93 37.34 -20.70
N GLU A 26 -1.63 37.15 -20.54
CA GLU A 26 -0.66 38.25 -20.51
C GLU A 26 -0.37 38.84 -21.90
N LEU A 27 -0.40 38.00 -22.94
CA LEU A 27 -0.20 38.42 -24.34
C LEU A 27 -1.39 39.22 -24.90
N ARG A 28 -2.60 39.07 -24.35
CA ARG A 28 -3.76 39.88 -24.76
C ARG A 28 -3.86 41.15 -23.91
N LYS A 29 -3.27 42.25 -24.42
CA LYS A 29 -3.22 43.60 -23.83
C LYS A 29 -4.57 44.34 -23.64
N GLY A 30 -5.70 43.64 -23.55
CA GLY A 30 -7.04 44.25 -23.45
C GLY A 30 -7.98 43.64 -22.41
N LEU A 31 -7.56 42.61 -21.68
CA LEU A 31 -8.39 42.00 -20.64
C LEU A 31 -8.26 42.81 -19.35
N GLY A 32 -9.36 43.45 -18.95
CA GLY A 32 -9.43 44.27 -17.73
C GLY A 32 -8.92 43.53 -16.51
N ARG A 33 -8.32 44.28 -15.57
CA ARG A 33 -7.64 43.78 -14.36
C ARG A 33 -8.42 42.70 -13.59
N SER A 34 -9.75 42.75 -13.63
CA SER A 34 -10.66 41.78 -13.02
C SER A 34 -10.61 40.38 -13.65
N PHE A 35 -10.43 40.27 -14.97
CA PHE A 35 -10.37 38.98 -15.66
C PHE A 35 -9.07 38.22 -15.35
N LYS A 36 -7.96 38.96 -15.19
CA LYS A 36 -6.68 38.40 -14.72
C LYS A 36 -6.82 37.79 -13.32
N MET A 37 -7.60 38.42 -12.44
CA MET A 37 -7.82 37.95 -11.07
C MET A 37 -8.68 36.67 -11.04
N VAL A 38 -9.74 36.59 -11.86
CA VAL A 38 -10.56 35.38 -11.98
C VAL A 38 -9.75 34.22 -12.57
N ALA A 39 -8.94 34.48 -13.61
CA ALA A 39 -8.06 33.46 -14.18
C ALA A 39 -7.01 32.96 -13.17
N ALA A 40 -6.42 33.87 -12.38
CA ALA A 40 -5.48 33.49 -11.33
C ALA A 40 -6.14 32.63 -10.25
N TRP A 41 -7.34 33.00 -9.77
CA TRP A 41 -8.09 32.17 -8.83
C TRP A 41 -8.49 30.81 -9.41
N ALA A 42 -8.93 30.75 -10.67
CA ALA A 42 -9.26 29.50 -11.34
C ALA A 42 -8.05 28.56 -11.42
N LEU A 43 -6.86 29.09 -11.73
CA LEU A 43 -5.62 28.31 -11.73
C LEU A 43 -5.23 27.81 -10.33
N ILE A 44 -5.40 28.64 -9.29
CA ILE A 44 -5.15 28.23 -7.90
C ILE A 44 -6.10 27.09 -7.51
N PHE A 45 -7.41 27.22 -7.76
CA PHE A 45 -8.38 26.18 -7.43
C PHE A 45 -8.13 24.89 -8.20
N LEU A 46 -7.81 24.99 -9.50
CA LEU A 46 -7.45 23.83 -10.32
C LEU A 46 -6.20 23.13 -9.79
N GLY A 47 -5.17 23.90 -9.41
CA GLY A 47 -3.95 23.36 -8.79
C GLY A 47 -4.23 22.65 -7.47
N VAL A 48 -5.05 23.24 -6.59
CA VAL A 48 -5.43 22.64 -5.31
C VAL A 48 -6.25 21.36 -5.50
N MET A 49 -7.23 21.36 -6.41
CA MET A 49 -8.00 20.14 -6.73
C MET A 49 -7.11 19.04 -7.30
N ALA A 50 -6.14 19.39 -8.16
CA ALA A 50 -5.18 18.42 -8.69
C ALA A 50 -4.32 17.82 -7.58
N VAL A 51 -3.78 18.64 -6.68
CA VAL A 51 -2.98 18.17 -5.53
C VAL A 51 -3.81 17.28 -4.60
N TYR A 52 -5.04 17.68 -4.27
CA TYR A 52 -5.93 16.90 -3.42
C TYR A 52 -6.29 15.55 -4.05
N GLY A 53 -6.60 15.53 -5.35
CA GLY A 53 -6.90 14.30 -6.10
C GLY A 53 -5.70 13.34 -6.20
N LEU A 54 -4.48 13.88 -6.27
CA LEU A 54 -3.24 13.10 -6.39
C LEU A 54 -2.63 12.71 -5.04
N TRP A 55 -3.09 13.27 -3.92
CA TRP A 55 -2.50 13.07 -2.59
C TRP A 55 -2.43 11.58 -2.19
N GLY A 56 -3.45 10.80 -2.53
CA GLY A 56 -3.51 9.37 -2.22
C GLY A 56 -2.51 8.53 -3.01
N ASP A 57 -2.15 8.92 -4.23
CA ASP A 57 -1.14 8.21 -5.03
C ASP A 57 0.28 8.55 -4.57
N ILE A 58 0.53 9.83 -4.26
CA ILE A 58 1.82 10.34 -3.77
C ILE A 58 2.21 9.66 -2.45
N THR A 59 1.26 9.56 -1.52
CA THR A 59 1.51 8.96 -0.20
C THR A 59 1.68 7.44 -0.25
N ARG A 60 1.09 6.75 -1.22
CA ARG A 60 1.26 5.30 -1.41
C ARG A 60 2.63 4.92 -1.94
N GLY A 61 3.19 5.72 -2.86
CA GLY A 61 4.55 5.49 -3.41
C GLY A 61 5.69 5.79 -2.44
N MET A 62 5.42 6.52 -1.35
CA MET A 62 6.41 6.86 -0.32
C MET A 62 6.41 5.91 0.87
N LYS A 63 5.49 4.93 0.94
CA LYS A 63 5.53 3.93 2.01
C LYS A 63 6.75 3.04 1.81
N PRO A 64 7.74 3.07 2.71
CA PRO A 64 8.89 2.19 2.59
C PRO A 64 8.36 0.75 2.61
N SER A 65 8.70 -0.01 1.58
CA SER A 65 8.32 -1.41 1.44
C SER A 65 9.41 -2.31 2.04
N GLN A 66 9.06 -3.56 2.30
CA GLN A 66 10.02 -4.61 2.67
C GLN A 66 11.20 -4.60 1.69
N GLN A 67 12.43 -4.43 2.20
CA GLN A 67 13.65 -4.51 1.41
C GLN A 67 14.33 -5.85 1.65
N VAL A 68 14.59 -6.57 0.57
CA VAL A 68 15.28 -7.86 0.61
C VAL A 68 16.72 -7.65 0.14
N GLY A 69 17.67 -7.81 1.06
CA GLY A 69 19.10 -7.77 0.80
C GLY A 69 19.72 -9.17 0.78
N ALA A 70 21.02 -9.25 0.47
CA ALA A 70 21.77 -10.50 0.53
C ALA A 70 21.91 -10.96 2.00
N GLY A 71 21.01 -11.85 2.42
CA GLY A 71 21.02 -12.46 3.76
C GLY A 71 20.30 -11.66 4.86
N ALA A 72 19.56 -10.60 4.50
CA ALA A 72 18.78 -9.84 5.46
C ALA A 72 17.48 -9.32 4.84
N VAL A 73 16.44 -9.20 5.66
CA VAL A 73 15.19 -8.53 5.29
C VAL A 73 15.01 -7.34 6.22
N THR A 74 14.84 -6.14 5.64
CA THR A 74 14.58 -4.91 6.39
C THR A 74 13.11 -4.54 6.26
N LEU A 75 12.43 -4.50 7.40
CA LEU A 75 11.03 -4.11 7.50
C LEU A 75 10.97 -2.69 8.09
N PRO A 76 10.54 -1.70 7.32
CA PRO A 76 10.30 -0.37 7.86
C PRO A 76 9.05 -0.39 8.75
N ARG A 77 9.07 0.43 9.79
CA ARG A 77 7.91 0.59 10.67
C ARG A 77 6.77 1.29 9.92
N ALA A 78 5.57 0.72 9.99
CA ALA A 78 4.38 1.34 9.42
C ALA A 78 3.86 2.49 10.29
N ASP A 79 2.95 3.30 9.73
CA ASP A 79 2.39 4.49 10.38
C ASP A 79 1.61 4.15 11.67
N ASP A 80 1.03 2.95 11.73
CA ASP A 80 0.35 2.41 12.93
C ASP A 80 1.33 1.93 14.01
N GLY A 81 2.63 1.95 13.70
CA GLY A 81 3.69 1.58 14.61
C GLY A 81 4.05 0.10 14.62
N HIS A 82 3.37 -0.74 13.84
CA HIS A 82 3.67 -2.16 13.68
C HIS A 82 4.67 -2.41 12.54
N TYR A 83 5.18 -3.64 12.48
CA TYR A 83 5.99 -4.12 11.36
C TYR A 83 5.20 -5.15 10.58
N TYR A 84 5.30 -5.09 9.26
CA TYR A 84 4.62 -6.01 8.36
C TYR A 84 5.65 -6.75 7.51
N ALA A 85 5.59 -8.07 7.51
CA ALA A 85 6.42 -8.96 6.72
C ALA A 85 5.58 -9.54 5.58
N GLN A 86 6.13 -9.56 4.38
CA GLN A 86 5.54 -10.18 3.21
C GLN A 86 6.20 -11.55 3.04
N LEU A 87 5.42 -12.60 3.28
CA LEU A 87 5.83 -14.00 3.13
C LEU A 87 5.17 -14.59 1.89
N SER A 88 5.89 -15.47 1.19
CA SER A 88 5.32 -16.32 0.16
C SER A 88 5.00 -17.68 0.77
N ILE A 89 3.77 -18.15 0.60
CA ILE A 89 3.33 -19.47 1.08
C ILE A 89 2.82 -20.24 -0.13
N GLY A 90 3.52 -21.31 -0.53
CA GLY A 90 3.19 -22.06 -1.74
C GLY A 90 3.12 -21.18 -3.00
N GLY A 91 4.02 -20.19 -3.10
CA GLY A 91 4.10 -19.25 -4.21
C GLY A 91 3.11 -18.07 -4.17
N LYS A 92 2.33 -17.92 -3.09
CA LYS A 92 1.35 -16.83 -2.94
C LYS A 92 1.77 -15.88 -1.83
N GLU A 93 1.84 -14.59 -2.14
CA GLU A 93 2.20 -13.56 -1.16
C GLU A 93 1.07 -13.27 -0.17
N VAL A 94 1.43 -13.26 1.11
CA VAL A 94 0.57 -12.92 2.24
C VAL A 94 1.34 -11.98 3.17
N THR A 95 0.68 -10.91 3.58
CA THR A 95 1.25 -9.93 4.52
C THR A 95 0.88 -10.31 5.95
N PHE A 96 1.89 -10.49 6.79
CA PHE A 96 1.76 -10.77 8.21
C PHE A 96 2.21 -9.58 9.04
N MET A 97 1.52 -9.33 10.14
CA MET A 97 2.03 -8.44 11.18
C MET A 97 3.05 -9.19 12.03
N VAL A 98 4.19 -8.58 12.31
CA VAL A 98 5.21 -9.16 13.19
C VAL A 98 4.72 -9.06 14.64
N ASP A 99 4.50 -10.22 15.26
CA ASP A 99 4.15 -10.34 16.67
C ASP A 99 5.20 -11.21 17.39
N THR A 100 6.04 -10.57 18.20
CA THR A 100 7.10 -11.27 18.96
C THR A 100 6.56 -12.13 20.10
N GLY A 101 5.28 -11.98 20.46
CA GLY A 101 4.61 -12.80 21.47
C GLY A 101 3.94 -14.05 20.90
N ALA A 102 3.82 -14.16 19.58
CA ALA A 102 3.24 -15.33 18.93
C ALA A 102 4.26 -16.47 18.82
N SER A 103 3.80 -17.70 19.04
CA SER A 103 4.61 -18.91 18.84
C SER A 103 4.42 -19.52 17.44
N ASP A 104 3.28 -19.25 16.79
CA ASP A 104 2.87 -19.81 15.51
C ASP A 104 2.39 -18.71 14.55
N LEU A 105 2.36 -18.99 13.24
CA LEU A 105 1.79 -18.07 12.25
C LEU A 105 0.26 -18.15 12.26
N VAL A 106 -0.43 -17.04 12.50
CA VAL A 106 -1.89 -17.02 12.51
C VAL A 106 -2.44 -16.48 11.19
N LEU A 107 -3.25 -17.27 10.47
CA LEU A 107 -3.94 -16.82 9.27
C LEU A 107 -5.39 -16.45 9.56
N THR A 108 -5.86 -15.40 8.90
CA THR A 108 -7.31 -15.20 8.77
C THR A 108 -7.92 -16.28 7.87
N PRO A 109 -9.23 -16.56 7.95
CA PRO A 109 -9.88 -17.48 7.02
C PRO A 109 -9.71 -17.08 5.56
N GLN A 110 -9.63 -15.77 5.28
CA GLN A 110 -9.44 -15.24 3.93
C GLN A 110 -8.02 -15.51 3.41
N ASP A 111 -7.00 -15.37 4.27
CA ASP A 111 -5.61 -15.67 3.91
C ASP A 111 -5.39 -17.17 3.76
N ALA A 112 -5.99 -17.98 4.62
CA ALA A 112 -6.00 -19.45 4.49
C ALA A 112 -6.56 -19.88 3.12
N GLN A 113 -7.72 -19.33 2.72
CA GLN A 113 -8.29 -19.58 1.39
C GLN A 113 -7.36 -19.10 0.28
N ARG A 114 -6.72 -17.94 0.44
CA ARG A 114 -5.76 -17.43 -0.54
C ARG A 114 -4.64 -18.43 -0.74
N VAL A 115 -4.09 -19.01 0.31
CA VAL A 115 -3.02 -20.03 0.21
C VAL A 115 -3.52 -21.42 -0.19
N GLY A 116 -4.82 -21.60 -0.41
CA GLY A 116 -5.42 -22.85 -0.90
C GLY A 116 -5.87 -23.81 0.20
N ILE A 117 -5.96 -23.33 1.44
CA ILE A 117 -6.50 -24.06 2.58
C ILE A 117 -7.99 -23.72 2.69
N ASP A 118 -8.87 -24.73 2.69
CA ASP A 118 -10.30 -24.51 2.92
C ASP A 118 -10.61 -24.51 4.43
N PRO A 119 -10.92 -23.35 5.03
CA PRO A 119 -11.20 -23.25 6.46
C PRO A 119 -12.43 -24.05 6.88
N ALA A 120 -13.40 -24.30 5.98
CA ALA A 120 -14.61 -25.04 6.31
C ALA A 120 -14.34 -26.52 6.57
N THR A 121 -13.22 -27.04 6.07
CA THR A 121 -12.80 -28.44 6.26
C THR A 121 -11.93 -28.66 7.50
N LEU A 122 -11.49 -27.57 8.15
CA LEU A 122 -10.55 -27.65 9.27
C LEU A 122 -11.24 -28.03 10.57
N MET A 123 -10.50 -28.74 11.44
CA MET A 123 -10.94 -29.07 12.78
C MET A 123 -10.45 -28.02 13.79
N TYR A 124 -11.37 -27.18 14.26
CA TYR A 124 -11.08 -26.11 15.21
C TYR A 124 -11.01 -26.61 16.67
N MET A 125 -10.01 -27.44 16.98
CA MET A 125 -9.84 -28.01 18.33
C MET A 125 -9.03 -27.11 19.27
N GLY A 126 -8.27 -26.16 18.73
CA GLY A 126 -7.49 -25.20 19.52
C GLY A 126 -8.35 -24.05 20.04
N GLN A 127 -7.80 -23.32 21.02
CA GLN A 127 -8.38 -22.09 21.54
C GLN A 127 -7.27 -21.05 21.74
N ALA A 128 -7.55 -19.81 21.36
CA ALA A 128 -6.67 -18.68 21.58
C ALA A 128 -7.39 -17.61 22.40
N SER A 129 -6.71 -17.08 23.42
CA SER A 129 -7.19 -15.92 24.17
C SER A 129 -6.77 -14.64 23.44
N THR A 130 -7.75 -13.87 22.97
CA THR A 130 -7.54 -12.60 22.30
C THR A 130 -8.05 -11.45 23.17
N ALA A 131 -7.76 -10.21 22.79
CA ALA A 131 -8.31 -9.04 23.46
C ALA A 131 -9.85 -9.02 23.48
N ASN A 132 -10.49 -9.68 22.51
CA ASN A 132 -11.95 -9.75 22.39
C ASN A 132 -12.54 -11.05 22.99
N GLY A 133 -11.73 -11.81 23.74
CA GLY A 133 -12.13 -13.08 24.34
C GLY A 133 -11.53 -14.31 23.65
N ILE A 134 -12.06 -15.48 24.00
CA ILE A 134 -11.55 -16.76 23.51
C ILE A 134 -12.15 -17.08 22.14
N VAL A 135 -11.29 -17.39 21.18
CA VAL A 135 -11.66 -17.86 19.84
C VAL A 135 -11.17 -19.28 19.62
N ARG A 136 -11.87 -20.05 18.78
CA ARG A 136 -11.41 -21.38 18.38
C ARG A 136 -10.42 -21.27 17.22
N THR A 137 -9.37 -22.07 17.26
CA THR A 137 -8.32 -22.12 16.23
C THR A 137 -8.18 -23.55 15.69
N ALA A 138 -7.71 -23.67 14.45
CA ALA A 138 -7.36 -24.94 13.85
C ALA A 138 -5.86 -24.91 13.57
N HIS A 139 -5.13 -25.89 14.11
CA HIS A 139 -3.69 -25.99 13.92
C HIS A 139 -3.36 -26.78 12.66
N LEU A 140 -2.41 -26.29 11.88
CA LEU A 140 -1.92 -26.91 10.66
C LEU A 140 -0.45 -26.56 10.43
N ALA A 141 0.16 -27.20 9.43
CA ALA A 141 1.50 -26.85 8.97
C ALA A 141 1.40 -26.22 7.59
N LEU A 142 1.89 -24.99 7.46
CA LEU A 142 2.05 -24.32 6.17
C LEU A 142 3.26 -24.91 5.46
N GLN A 143 3.09 -25.22 4.18
CA GLN A 143 4.18 -25.73 3.35
C GLN A 143 4.78 -24.63 2.49
N ASP A 144 6.08 -24.74 2.25
CA ASP A 144 6.85 -23.86 1.37
C ASP A 144 6.67 -22.37 1.74
N VAL A 145 7.13 -22.03 2.94
CA VAL A 145 7.10 -20.65 3.47
C VAL A 145 8.43 -19.98 3.16
N ALA A 146 8.40 -18.89 2.40
CA ALA A 146 9.56 -18.08 2.07
C ALA A 146 9.44 -16.66 2.61
N PHE A 147 10.53 -16.16 3.17
CA PHE A 147 10.68 -14.78 3.65
C PHE A 147 11.98 -14.21 3.09
N GLY A 148 11.89 -13.49 1.96
CA GLY A 148 13.08 -13.03 1.24
C GLY A 148 13.97 -14.22 0.84
N PRO A 149 15.25 -14.28 1.26
CA PRO A 149 16.15 -15.40 0.95
C PRO A 149 15.96 -16.61 1.88
N PHE A 150 15.12 -16.52 2.91
CA PHE A 150 14.92 -17.58 3.89
C PHE A 150 13.75 -18.47 3.46
N HIS A 151 13.94 -19.79 3.52
CA HIS A 151 12.93 -20.77 3.15
C HIS A 151 12.78 -21.80 4.26
N ASP A 152 11.53 -22.13 4.58
CA ASP A 152 11.18 -23.22 5.46
C ASP A 152 10.15 -24.13 4.77
N ALA A 153 10.39 -25.43 4.85
CA ALA A 153 9.53 -26.43 4.23
C ALA A 153 8.20 -26.59 4.96
N SER A 154 8.19 -26.36 6.29
CA SER A 154 7.03 -26.60 7.14
C SER A 154 7.03 -25.70 8.38
N VAL A 155 6.08 -24.77 8.45
CA VAL A 155 5.93 -23.84 9.58
C VAL A 155 4.57 -24.06 10.26
N ALA A 156 4.55 -24.07 11.59
CA ALA A 156 3.32 -24.22 12.37
C ALA A 156 2.42 -22.98 12.25
N ALA A 157 1.12 -23.22 12.12
CA ALA A 157 0.07 -22.22 11.99
C ALA A 157 -1.24 -22.62 12.68
#